data_AF-A0A222G329-F1
#
_entry.id   AF-A0A222G329-F1
#
_cell.length_a   1.000
_cell.length_b   1.000
_cell.length_c   1.000
_cell.angle_alpha   90.00
_cell.angle_beta   90.00
_cell.angle_gamma   90.00
#
_symmetry.space_group_name_H-M   'P 1'
#
loop_
_entity.id
_entity.type
_entity.pdbx_description
1 polymer ?
#
loop_
_entity_poly.entity_id
_entity_poly.type
_entity_poly.pdbx_seq_one_letter_code
_entity_poly.pdbx_strand_id
1 'polypeptide(L)'
;MNILPSKIIKKISLVAFSIVALSACNKQPTMPEQTSIEEVPSQVNADNIKAHIEFLADDTLQGRDTGSHGYQIAANYVKSYFKQLGLTPQGTNVGSEPRGFEQEVRFRKSYLVEGSASAIIHGLNGEVELDYVTDFLMSGSSLQNETAITAPTVFVGYGVVSKEFGYNDYENIDVKGKIVVALTGRPDDLPSEEGAHIGSGAEKSRHAAAQGAVGFITIHTPKREKVRSFEKSAQYANAPRLSWLTKDDVPFGKQPEIVSSAYIQQDAAKALFEGAAQSLTDIYDADTKNVAIKGFALPYQVTLKNRSLYEQITSPNIIAAIEGSDAELKNEFVVFSAHLDHIGVSSHSDEEDTINNGALDNASGVAILLETARLLAQMPTKPKRSVLFVVVTAEEKGLLGSSYFANNPTIPVTQLVANVNLDMPLILYPFADVIAFGSTHSTMGEIVATAAKKIDIELSEDPMPEQALFTRSDHYSFVKAGIPSVFLMTGFKSTDDSIDGGAVFGDFLKNHYHQHSDEITLPINYQAAANFALVNMMIGLEIANQSERPQWHVGDFFGLTFAQ
;
A
#
# COMPACT_ATOMS: atom_id res chain seq x y z
N MET A 1 -17.74 75.02 -34.88
CA MET A 1 -19.14 74.58 -35.13
C MET A 1 -19.39 73.38 -34.24
N ASN A 2 -20.42 73.26 -33.41
CA ASN A 2 -21.50 74.12 -32.98
C ASN A 2 -21.99 73.50 -31.65
N ILE A 3 -22.03 74.30 -30.58
CA ILE A 3 -23.25 74.65 -29.81
C ILE A 3 -23.62 73.66 -28.67
N LEU A 4 -23.24 74.10 -27.45
CA LEU A 4 -23.85 73.91 -26.09
C LEU A 4 -25.40 74.10 -26.10
N PRO A 5 -26.22 73.89 -25.01
CA PRO A 5 -25.93 74.10 -23.56
C PRO A 5 -26.68 73.08 -22.65
N SER A 6 -26.79 73.12 -21.32
CA SER A 6 -26.99 74.26 -20.42
C SER A 6 -26.94 73.89 -18.92
N LYS A 7 -26.35 74.82 -18.15
CA LYS A 7 -26.74 75.42 -16.85
C LYS A 7 -27.01 74.47 -15.66
N ILE A 8 -26.49 74.72 -14.45
CA ILE A 8 -26.85 75.80 -13.50
C ILE A 8 -25.68 75.93 -12.48
N ILE A 9 -24.94 77.06 -12.41
CA ILE A 9 -25.00 78.18 -11.41
C ILE A 9 -24.89 77.72 -9.93
N LYS A 10 -24.21 78.35 -8.95
CA LYS A 10 -23.09 79.31 -8.76
C LYS A 10 -23.12 79.62 -7.23
N LYS A 11 -21.98 80.06 -6.65
CA LYS A 11 -21.83 80.85 -5.38
C LYS A 11 -21.66 80.01 -4.08
N ILE A 12 -20.87 80.38 -3.06
CA ILE A 12 -20.04 81.56 -2.72
C ILE A 12 -19.17 81.22 -1.47
N SER A 13 -17.99 81.83 -1.39
CA SER A 13 -17.15 82.26 -0.24
C SER A 13 -16.85 81.40 1.01
N LEU A 14 -15.56 81.06 1.15
CA LEU A 14 -14.56 81.64 2.10
C LEU A 14 -15.00 82.09 3.52
N VAL A 15 -14.55 81.36 4.56
CA VAL A 15 -14.20 81.81 5.95
C VAL A 15 -13.26 80.73 6.54
N ALA A 16 -11.94 80.93 6.66
CA ALA A 16 -11.16 81.48 7.79
C ALA A 16 -11.14 80.66 9.11
N PHE A 17 -9.90 80.39 9.56
CA PHE A 17 -9.43 80.13 10.94
C PHE A 17 -9.77 78.81 11.64
N SER A 18 -8.75 77.98 11.91
CA SER A 18 -8.10 77.93 13.24
C SER A 18 -7.21 76.68 13.36
N ILE A 19 -5.94 76.92 13.70
CA ILE A 19 -4.98 75.90 14.13
C ILE A 19 -5.42 75.44 15.54
N VAL A 20 -5.75 74.16 15.67
CA VAL A 20 -5.83 73.47 16.96
C VAL A 20 -4.95 72.23 16.87
N ALA A 21 -3.86 72.25 17.62
CA ALA A 21 -3.05 71.08 17.88
C ALA A 21 -3.87 70.10 18.74
N LEU A 22 -4.16 68.92 18.18
CA LEU A 22 -4.69 67.78 18.90
C LEU A 22 -3.75 66.60 18.67
N SER A 23 -3.00 66.26 19.72
CA SER A 23 -2.25 65.03 19.85
C SER A 23 -3.20 63.84 19.70
N ALA A 24 -3.13 63.16 18.55
CA ALA A 24 -3.81 61.89 18.34
C ALA A 24 -2.78 60.76 18.51
N CYS A 25 -3.00 59.92 19.52
CA CYS A 25 -2.28 58.67 19.71
C CYS A 25 -2.38 57.81 18.44
N ASN A 26 -1.21 57.43 17.93
CA ASN A 26 -1.07 56.50 16.82
C ASN A 26 -1.48 55.09 17.32
N LYS A 27 -2.76 54.72 17.16
CA LYS A 27 -3.19 53.32 17.28
C LYS A 27 -2.95 52.65 15.93
N GLN A 28 -1.90 51.85 15.86
CA GLN A 28 -1.72 50.86 14.79
C GLN A 28 -3.00 50.02 14.66
N PRO A 29 -3.44 49.70 13.44
CA PRO A 29 -4.49 48.71 13.25
C PRO A 29 -3.96 47.37 13.78
N THR A 30 -4.52 46.92 14.90
CA THR A 30 -4.33 45.56 15.39
C THR A 30 -4.84 44.60 14.32
N MET A 31 -3.92 43.82 13.74
CA MET A 31 -4.26 42.67 12.93
C MET A 31 -5.20 41.76 13.72
N PRO A 32 -6.19 41.11 13.06
CA PRO A 32 -6.99 40.11 13.75
C PRO A 32 -6.06 39.05 14.31
N GLU A 33 -6.17 38.86 15.62
CA GLU A 33 -5.52 37.84 16.41
C GLU A 33 -5.67 36.50 15.68
N GLN A 34 -4.55 35.88 15.33
CA GLN A 34 -4.55 34.51 14.84
C GLN A 34 -5.35 33.68 15.84
N THR A 35 -6.44 33.07 15.39
CA THR A 35 -7.15 32.03 16.14
C THR A 35 -6.11 31.03 16.60
N SER A 36 -5.79 31.11 17.90
CA SER A 36 -4.98 30.15 18.61
C SER A 36 -5.53 28.77 18.31
N ILE A 37 -4.65 27.87 17.87
CA ILE A 37 -4.93 26.44 17.79
C ILE A 37 -5.54 26.05 19.14
N GLU A 38 -6.83 25.73 19.16
CA GLU A 38 -7.53 25.29 20.36
C GLU A 38 -6.72 24.16 21.00
N GLU A 39 -6.46 24.30 22.31
CA GLU A 39 -5.60 23.44 23.12
C GLU A 39 -5.82 21.95 22.78
N VAL A 40 -4.77 21.29 22.28
CA VAL A 40 -4.76 19.83 22.19
C VAL A 40 -4.86 19.30 23.63
N PRO A 41 -5.94 18.63 24.03
CA PRO A 41 -6.40 18.60 25.42
C PRO A 41 -5.77 17.47 26.25
N SER A 42 -4.96 16.63 25.61
CA SER A 42 -4.00 15.77 26.28
C SER A 42 -2.72 15.79 25.45
N GLN A 43 -1.58 16.06 26.07
CA GLN A 43 -0.29 15.97 25.40
C GLN A 43 -0.12 14.54 24.86
N VAL A 44 0.49 14.42 23.68
CA VAL A 44 0.89 13.10 23.14
C VAL A 44 1.88 12.47 24.10
N ASN A 45 1.69 11.18 24.38
CA ASN A 45 2.48 10.48 25.37
C ASN A 45 3.35 9.40 24.71
N ALA A 46 4.66 9.67 24.65
CA ALA A 46 5.66 8.72 24.16
C ALA A 46 5.66 7.40 24.94
N ASP A 47 5.37 7.42 26.25
CA ASP A 47 5.35 6.22 27.08
C ASP A 47 4.16 5.30 26.74
N ASN A 48 3.02 5.86 26.32
CA ASN A 48 1.90 5.05 25.83
C ASN A 48 2.28 4.30 24.56
N ILE A 49 2.89 5.02 23.60
CA ILE A 49 3.35 4.43 22.32
C ILE A 49 4.38 3.35 22.60
N LYS A 50 5.34 3.63 23.50
CA LYS A 50 6.33 2.64 23.95
C LYS A 50 5.67 1.37 24.48
N ALA A 51 4.73 1.49 25.41
CA ALA A 51 4.05 0.33 25.99
C ALA A 51 3.26 -0.47 24.94
N HIS A 52 2.68 0.20 23.94
CA HIS A 52 2.02 -0.47 22.81
C HIS A 52 3.02 -1.26 21.95
N ILE A 53 4.18 -0.66 21.60
CA ILE A 53 5.22 -1.33 20.82
C ILE A 53 5.78 -2.53 21.58
N GLU A 54 6.16 -2.34 22.85
CA GLU A 54 6.71 -3.41 23.70
C GLU A 54 5.77 -4.60 23.82
N PHE A 55 4.45 -4.36 23.97
CA PHE A 55 3.49 -5.46 24.01
C PHE A 55 3.31 -6.13 22.65
N LEU A 56 3.14 -5.33 21.58
CA LEU A 56 2.86 -5.88 20.26
C LEU A 56 4.04 -6.68 19.73
N ALA A 57 5.27 -6.25 19.98
CA ALA A 57 6.51 -6.92 19.59
C ALA A 57 7.06 -7.89 20.65
N ASP A 58 6.23 -8.38 21.57
CA ASP A 58 6.66 -9.36 22.57
C ASP A 58 6.67 -10.79 21.99
N ASP A 59 7.67 -11.59 22.36
CA ASP A 59 7.84 -12.99 21.91
C ASP A 59 6.60 -13.86 22.16
N THR A 60 5.80 -13.54 23.19
CA THR A 60 4.56 -14.27 23.50
C THR A 60 3.53 -14.15 22.38
N LEU A 61 3.66 -13.17 21.49
CA LEU A 61 2.84 -13.01 20.29
C LEU A 61 3.43 -13.69 19.05
N GLN A 62 4.61 -14.31 19.15
CA GLN A 62 5.22 -15.17 18.13
C GLN A 62 5.23 -14.54 16.72
N GLY A 63 5.51 -13.24 16.64
CA GLY A 63 5.55 -12.48 15.38
C GLY A 63 4.20 -12.26 14.68
N ARG A 64 3.07 -12.52 15.35
CA ARG A 64 1.71 -12.17 14.90
C ARG A 64 1.36 -12.62 13.48
N ASP A 65 1.80 -13.81 13.04
CA ASP A 65 1.47 -14.32 11.69
C ASP A 65 -0.03 -14.33 11.45
N THR A 66 -0.45 -14.10 10.22
CA THR A 66 -1.86 -14.06 9.82
C THR A 66 -2.61 -15.32 10.28
N GLY A 67 -3.67 -15.15 11.07
CA GLY A 67 -4.48 -16.26 11.59
C GLY A 67 -3.83 -17.07 12.72
N SER A 68 -2.66 -16.65 13.22
CA SER A 68 -2.01 -17.26 14.37
C SER A 68 -2.70 -16.91 15.70
N HIS A 69 -2.35 -17.66 16.76
CA HIS A 69 -2.79 -17.32 18.11
C HIS A 69 -2.27 -15.95 18.56
N GLY A 70 -1.02 -15.63 18.24
CA GLY A 70 -0.40 -14.34 18.55
C GLY A 70 -1.10 -13.15 17.89
N TYR A 71 -1.50 -13.29 16.61
CA TYR A 71 -2.34 -12.29 15.95
C TYR A 71 -3.67 -12.11 16.67
N GLN A 72 -4.32 -13.20 17.07
CA GLN A 72 -5.60 -13.11 17.77
C GLN A 72 -5.48 -12.41 19.15
N ILE A 73 -4.35 -12.59 19.85
CA ILE A 73 -4.05 -11.84 21.08
C ILE A 73 -3.90 -10.34 20.76
N ALA A 74 -3.11 -9.98 19.74
CA ALA A 74 -2.91 -8.61 19.31
C ALA A 74 -4.24 -7.93 18.88
N ALA A 75 -5.08 -8.63 18.11
CA ALA A 75 -6.39 -8.16 17.70
C ALA A 75 -7.31 -7.88 18.90
N ASN A 76 -7.30 -8.77 19.90
CA ASN A 76 -8.05 -8.57 21.14
C ASN A 76 -7.53 -7.38 21.96
N TYR A 77 -6.22 -7.15 21.95
CA TYR A 77 -5.60 -5.99 22.58
C TYR A 77 -6.09 -4.67 21.96
N VAL A 78 -5.98 -4.53 20.63
CA VAL A 78 -6.46 -3.35 19.89
C VAL A 78 -7.95 -3.11 20.14
N LYS A 79 -8.78 -4.15 20.03
CA LYS A 79 -10.22 -4.10 20.32
C LYS A 79 -10.52 -3.61 21.74
N SER A 80 -9.78 -4.13 22.73
CA SER A 80 -9.96 -3.76 24.13
C SER A 80 -9.59 -2.30 24.37
N TYR A 81 -8.53 -1.82 23.71
CA TYR A 81 -8.13 -0.42 23.78
C TYR A 81 -9.16 0.52 23.13
N PHE A 82 -9.66 0.21 21.94
CA PHE A 82 -10.76 0.97 21.31
C PHE A 82 -12.01 1.00 22.18
N LYS A 83 -12.37 -0.12 22.82
CA LYS A 83 -13.47 -0.18 23.78
C LYS A 83 -13.23 0.69 25.01
N GLN A 84 -12.01 0.71 25.56
CA GLN A 84 -11.64 1.56 26.69
C GLN A 84 -11.78 3.05 26.35
N LEU A 85 -11.45 3.43 25.11
CA LEU A 85 -11.62 4.78 24.59
C LEU A 85 -13.07 5.15 24.24
N GLY A 86 -14.00 4.19 24.27
CA GLY A 86 -15.41 4.41 23.94
C GLY A 86 -15.69 4.58 22.45
N LEU A 87 -14.82 4.07 21.57
CA LEU A 87 -15.04 4.13 20.12
C LEU A 87 -16.22 3.23 19.72
N THR A 88 -16.93 3.65 18.68
CA THR A 88 -18.06 2.90 18.13
C THR A 88 -17.55 1.74 17.27
N PRO A 89 -17.94 0.49 17.52
CA PRO A 89 -17.53 -0.62 16.68
C PRO A 89 -18.09 -0.51 15.26
N GLN A 90 -17.26 -0.79 14.25
CA GLN A 90 -17.61 -0.73 12.82
C GLN A 90 -17.21 -2.00 12.06
N GLY A 91 -17.12 -3.13 12.75
CA GLY A 91 -16.91 -4.45 12.15
C GLY A 91 -18.15 -4.98 11.44
N THR A 92 -18.15 -6.28 11.16
CA THR A 92 -19.29 -6.97 10.54
C THR A 92 -20.41 -7.26 11.55
N ASN A 93 -21.65 -7.30 11.09
CA ASN A 93 -22.78 -7.78 11.89
C ASN A 93 -22.64 -9.29 12.11
N VAL A 94 -22.97 -9.77 13.32
CA VAL A 94 -23.10 -11.19 13.63
C VAL A 94 -24.58 -11.50 13.86
N GLY A 95 -25.26 -11.97 12.81
CA GLY A 95 -26.70 -12.23 12.87
C GLY A 95 -27.51 -10.94 13.15
N SER A 96 -28.32 -10.96 14.21
CA SER A 96 -29.11 -9.81 14.66
C SER A 96 -28.39 -8.93 15.70
N GLU A 97 -27.18 -9.29 16.11
CA GLU A 97 -26.42 -8.53 17.11
C GLU A 97 -25.87 -7.23 16.53
N PRO A 98 -25.71 -6.18 17.36
CA PRO A 98 -25.02 -4.96 16.96
C PRO A 98 -23.62 -5.27 16.41
N ARG A 99 -23.12 -4.42 15.50
CA ARG A 99 -21.76 -4.55 14.97
C ARG A 99 -20.74 -4.68 16.10
N GLY A 100 -19.88 -5.69 16.00
CA GLY A 100 -18.66 -5.79 16.80
C GLY A 100 -17.54 -4.94 16.21
N PHE A 101 -16.34 -5.07 16.76
CA PHE A 101 -15.14 -4.42 16.20
C PHE A 101 -14.52 -5.23 15.06
N GLU A 102 -14.80 -6.53 14.98
CA GLU A 102 -14.14 -7.42 14.03
C GLU A 102 -14.89 -7.46 12.70
N GLN A 103 -14.15 -7.30 11.60
CA GLN A 103 -14.53 -7.81 10.29
C GLN A 103 -13.74 -9.08 10.05
N GLU A 104 -14.41 -10.23 10.16
CA GLU A 104 -13.77 -11.52 9.91
C GLU A 104 -13.38 -11.63 8.43
N VAL A 105 -12.10 -11.92 8.19
CA VAL A 105 -11.59 -12.25 6.86
C VAL A 105 -11.32 -13.75 6.82
N ARG A 106 -11.98 -14.43 5.88
CA ARG A 106 -11.77 -15.85 5.63
C ARG A 106 -10.72 -16.02 4.56
N PHE A 107 -9.76 -16.91 4.79
CA PHE A 107 -8.67 -17.18 3.87
C PHE A 107 -8.64 -18.65 3.49
N ARG A 108 -8.14 -18.92 2.29
CA ARG A 108 -7.62 -20.21 1.90
C ARG A 108 -6.11 -20.14 1.88
N LYS A 109 -5.47 -20.97 2.69
CA LYS A 109 -4.03 -21.17 2.71
C LYS A 109 -3.71 -22.42 1.88
N SER A 110 -2.96 -22.23 0.80
CA SER A 110 -2.63 -23.27 -0.17
C SER A 110 -1.16 -23.66 -0.10
N TYR A 111 -0.95 -24.97 0.01
CA TYR A 111 0.35 -25.62 0.07
C TYR A 111 0.61 -26.35 -1.23
N LEU A 112 1.84 -26.27 -1.74
CA LEU A 112 2.31 -27.17 -2.77
C LEU A 112 2.63 -28.53 -2.13
N VAL A 113 2.10 -29.62 -2.68
CA VAL A 113 2.46 -30.96 -2.22
C VAL A 113 3.90 -31.24 -2.63
N GLU A 114 4.74 -31.64 -1.68
CA GLU A 114 6.14 -31.95 -1.90
C GLU A 114 6.32 -32.96 -3.04
N GLY A 115 7.28 -32.69 -3.94
CA GLY A 115 7.56 -33.52 -5.11
C GLY A 115 6.47 -33.55 -6.18
N SER A 116 5.42 -32.72 -6.09
CA SER A 116 4.34 -32.71 -7.08
C SER A 116 4.52 -31.72 -8.23
N ALA A 117 5.40 -30.72 -8.08
CA ALA A 117 5.66 -29.74 -9.12
C ALA A 117 6.42 -30.38 -10.29
N SER A 118 5.94 -30.15 -11.50
CA SER A 118 6.58 -30.62 -12.73
C SER A 118 6.41 -29.59 -13.84
N ALA A 119 7.50 -29.29 -14.54
CA ALA A 119 7.53 -28.46 -15.73
C ALA A 119 8.38 -29.15 -16.80
N ILE A 120 7.76 -29.44 -17.94
CA ILE A 120 8.41 -30.15 -19.06
C ILE A 120 8.23 -29.32 -20.34
N ILE A 121 9.33 -29.00 -21.01
CA ILE A 121 9.33 -28.35 -22.32
C ILE A 121 9.45 -29.45 -23.39
N HIS A 122 8.48 -29.51 -24.30
CA HIS A 122 8.45 -30.47 -25.41
C HIS A 122 9.26 -29.95 -26.59
N GLY A 123 10.60 -30.03 -26.46
CA GLY A 123 11.59 -29.48 -27.39
C GLY A 123 11.78 -30.28 -28.70
N LEU A 124 12.52 -29.70 -29.66
CA LEU A 124 12.85 -30.37 -30.93
C LEU A 124 13.72 -31.62 -30.75
N ASN A 125 14.61 -31.60 -29.76
CA ASN A 125 15.59 -32.66 -29.49
C ASN A 125 15.14 -33.64 -28.40
N GLY A 126 13.88 -33.58 -27.98
CA GLY A 126 13.31 -34.36 -26.89
C GLY A 126 12.69 -33.49 -25.80
N GLU A 127 12.21 -34.15 -24.75
CA GLU A 127 11.65 -33.50 -23.57
C GLU A 127 12.79 -32.91 -22.71
N VAL A 128 12.62 -31.66 -22.27
CA VAL A 128 13.47 -31.01 -21.27
C VAL A 128 12.66 -30.89 -19.99
N GLU A 129 12.95 -31.76 -19.03
CA GLU A 129 12.40 -31.66 -17.69
C GLU A 129 13.20 -30.63 -16.89
N LEU A 130 12.51 -29.69 -16.26
CA LEU A 130 13.14 -28.65 -15.44
C LEU A 130 13.19 -29.10 -13.98
N ASP A 131 14.30 -28.80 -13.30
CA ASP A 131 14.45 -29.09 -11.88
C ASP A 131 13.71 -28.06 -11.02
N TYR A 132 12.79 -28.52 -10.17
CA TYR A 132 12.09 -27.65 -9.22
C TYR A 132 13.08 -27.00 -8.26
N VAL A 133 12.85 -25.74 -7.88
CA VAL A 133 13.70 -24.83 -7.08
C VAL A 133 15.04 -24.41 -7.69
N THR A 134 15.53 -25.11 -8.72
CA THR A 134 16.77 -24.74 -9.44
C THR A 134 16.46 -24.04 -10.76
N ASP A 135 15.63 -24.67 -11.59
CA ASP A 135 15.28 -24.18 -12.93
C ASP A 135 13.92 -23.46 -12.94
N PHE A 136 13.00 -23.87 -12.07
CA PHE A 136 11.68 -23.22 -11.98
C PHE A 136 11.09 -23.26 -10.57
N LEU A 137 10.25 -22.27 -10.28
CA LEU A 137 9.39 -22.19 -9.12
C LEU A 137 7.93 -22.33 -9.53
N MET A 138 7.15 -22.91 -8.63
CA MET A 138 5.70 -23.07 -8.75
C MET A 138 5.13 -22.99 -7.34
N SER A 139 3.89 -22.55 -7.20
CA SER A 139 3.19 -22.52 -5.91
C SER A 139 1.93 -23.35 -5.97
N GLY A 140 1.42 -23.75 -4.80
CA GLY A 140 0.11 -24.39 -4.72
C GLY A 140 -0.96 -23.49 -5.33
N SER A 141 -1.79 -24.06 -6.20
CA SER A 141 -2.99 -23.39 -6.72
C SER A 141 -3.94 -23.15 -5.56
N SER A 142 -4.64 -22.02 -5.44
CA SER A 142 -5.72 -21.88 -4.44
C SER A 142 -7.09 -22.34 -4.98
N LEU A 143 -7.17 -22.71 -6.26
CA LEU A 143 -8.43 -23.05 -6.95
C LEU A 143 -8.67 -24.56 -7.07
N GLN A 144 -7.62 -25.37 -7.30
CA GLN A 144 -7.76 -26.78 -7.66
C GLN A 144 -6.66 -27.65 -7.03
N ASN A 145 -7.07 -28.73 -6.35
CA ASN A 145 -6.16 -29.67 -5.68
C ASN A 145 -5.15 -30.32 -6.62
N GLU A 146 -5.47 -30.46 -7.90
CA GLU A 146 -4.54 -30.94 -8.92
C GLU A 146 -4.68 -30.03 -10.14
N THR A 147 -3.54 -29.61 -10.67
CA THR A 147 -3.48 -28.87 -11.93
C THR A 147 -2.59 -29.62 -12.91
N ALA A 148 -3.04 -29.72 -14.16
CA ALA A 148 -2.26 -30.31 -15.23
C ALA A 148 -2.66 -29.69 -16.55
N ILE A 149 -1.72 -29.04 -17.23
CA ILE A 149 -1.92 -28.52 -18.58
C ILE A 149 -0.77 -28.92 -19.48
N THR A 150 -1.07 -29.10 -20.75
CA THR A 150 -0.08 -29.16 -21.83
C THR A 150 -0.63 -28.36 -22.99
N ALA A 151 0.08 -27.31 -23.37
CA ALA A 151 -0.39 -26.41 -24.42
C ALA A 151 0.78 -25.76 -25.17
N PRO A 152 0.57 -25.30 -26.41
CA PRO A 152 1.53 -24.46 -27.13
C PRO A 152 1.87 -23.20 -26.34
N THR A 153 3.08 -22.69 -26.55
CA THR A 153 3.57 -21.47 -25.89
C THR A 153 3.61 -20.27 -26.82
N VAL A 154 3.46 -19.08 -26.25
CA VAL A 154 3.54 -17.81 -26.98
C VAL A 154 4.24 -16.78 -26.12
N PHE A 155 5.29 -16.16 -26.65
CA PHE A 155 6.01 -15.09 -25.98
C PHE A 155 5.28 -13.77 -26.20
N VAL A 156 5.10 -12.96 -25.16
CA VAL A 156 4.35 -11.68 -25.21
C VAL A 156 5.15 -10.50 -24.66
N GLY A 157 6.49 -10.52 -24.74
CA GLY A 157 7.28 -9.44 -24.14
C GLY A 157 7.08 -9.41 -22.62
N TYR A 158 6.57 -8.30 -22.07
CA TYR A 158 6.26 -8.20 -20.65
C TYR A 158 4.85 -8.68 -20.31
N GLY A 159 3.94 -8.81 -21.29
CA GLY A 159 2.54 -9.12 -21.07
C GLY A 159 1.74 -7.94 -20.51
N VAL A 160 2.16 -6.71 -20.81
CA VAL A 160 1.49 -5.49 -20.32
C VAL A 160 0.43 -4.98 -21.29
N VAL A 161 -0.65 -4.41 -20.74
CA VAL A 161 -1.68 -3.69 -21.49
C VAL A 161 -2.00 -2.40 -20.75
N SER A 162 -1.89 -1.27 -21.42
CA SER A 162 -2.34 0.03 -20.92
C SER A 162 -2.73 0.91 -22.10
N LYS A 163 -3.99 1.34 -22.14
CA LYS A 163 -4.48 2.22 -23.20
C LYS A 163 -3.90 3.62 -23.05
N GLU A 164 -3.80 4.10 -21.81
CA GLU A 164 -3.32 5.43 -21.42
C GLU A 164 -1.87 5.64 -21.87
N PHE A 165 -1.04 4.61 -21.78
CA PHE A 165 0.36 4.65 -22.20
C PHE A 165 0.61 4.00 -23.58
N GLY A 166 -0.44 3.58 -24.30
CA GLY A 166 -0.32 3.01 -25.64
C GLY A 166 0.34 1.63 -25.71
N TYR A 167 0.33 0.87 -24.62
CA TYR A 167 0.90 -0.47 -24.52
C TYR A 167 -0.13 -1.57 -24.77
N ASN A 168 0.17 -2.49 -25.66
CA ASN A 168 -0.59 -3.73 -25.84
C ASN A 168 0.32 -4.85 -26.35
N ASP A 169 0.92 -5.59 -25.42
CA ASP A 169 1.83 -6.70 -25.74
C ASP A 169 1.15 -7.90 -26.41
N TYR A 170 -0.18 -7.92 -26.43
CA TYR A 170 -0.99 -8.96 -27.07
C TYR A 170 -1.47 -8.55 -28.47
N GLU A 171 -1.11 -7.36 -28.95
CA GLU A 171 -1.57 -6.86 -30.24
C GLU A 171 -1.11 -7.78 -31.37
N ASN A 172 -2.07 -8.27 -32.17
CA ASN A 172 -1.85 -9.21 -33.28
C ASN A 172 -1.23 -10.56 -32.88
N ILE A 173 -1.36 -10.96 -31.61
CA ILE A 173 -0.88 -12.25 -31.10
C ILE A 173 -2.06 -13.07 -30.60
N ASP A 174 -2.23 -14.27 -31.17
CA ASP A 174 -3.23 -15.22 -30.69
C ASP A 174 -2.68 -16.01 -29.49
N VAL A 175 -3.28 -15.81 -28.32
CA VAL A 175 -2.91 -16.51 -27.07
C VAL A 175 -3.99 -17.48 -26.60
N LYS A 176 -5.09 -17.63 -27.35
CA LYS A 176 -6.24 -18.44 -26.93
C LYS A 176 -5.86 -19.91 -26.83
N GLY A 177 -6.09 -20.52 -25.66
CA GLY A 177 -5.75 -21.92 -25.41
C GLY A 177 -4.24 -22.19 -25.26
N LYS A 178 -3.41 -21.15 -25.15
CA LYS A 178 -1.94 -21.27 -25.07
C LYS A 178 -1.43 -20.90 -23.68
N ILE A 179 -0.20 -21.34 -23.39
CA ILE A 179 0.57 -20.85 -22.25
C ILE A 179 1.30 -19.59 -22.69
N VAL A 180 0.99 -18.48 -22.04
CA VAL A 180 1.69 -17.20 -22.25
C VAL A 180 3.04 -17.26 -21.55
N VAL A 181 4.09 -16.78 -22.22
CA VAL A 181 5.45 -16.64 -21.70
C VAL A 181 5.79 -15.16 -21.69
N ALA A 182 6.12 -14.60 -20.52
CA ALA A 182 6.38 -13.18 -20.35
C ALA A 182 7.61 -12.91 -19.48
N LEU A 183 8.29 -11.80 -19.70
CA LEU A 183 9.38 -11.33 -18.84
C LEU A 183 8.85 -10.80 -17.51
N THR A 184 9.66 -10.92 -16.46
CA THR A 184 9.49 -10.08 -15.26
C THR A 184 9.65 -8.60 -15.57
N GLY A 185 9.14 -7.74 -14.70
CA GLY A 185 9.28 -6.29 -14.84
C GLY A 185 8.30 -5.71 -15.84
N ARG A 186 8.70 -4.64 -16.52
CA ARG A 186 7.86 -3.82 -17.39
C ARG A 186 8.74 -2.96 -18.31
N PRO A 187 8.19 -2.32 -19.34
CA PRO A 187 8.87 -1.24 -20.05
C PRO A 187 9.34 -0.12 -19.11
N ASP A 188 10.57 0.38 -19.31
CA ASP A 188 11.20 1.38 -18.42
C ASP A 188 10.72 2.81 -18.66
N ASP A 189 10.08 3.07 -19.80
CA ASP A 189 9.47 4.36 -20.13
C ASP A 189 8.10 4.57 -19.47
N LEU A 190 7.51 3.52 -18.89
CA LEU A 190 6.36 3.68 -18.01
C LEU A 190 6.77 4.44 -16.74
N PRO A 191 5.99 5.44 -16.29
CA PRO A 191 6.16 6.07 -15.00
C PRO A 191 6.26 5.06 -13.84
N SER A 192 6.90 5.46 -12.74
CA SER A 192 7.35 4.47 -11.74
C SER A 192 6.20 3.66 -11.12
N GLU A 193 5.20 4.37 -10.62
CA GLU A 193 4.09 3.84 -9.84
C GLU A 193 3.03 3.20 -10.74
N GLU A 194 2.65 3.87 -11.83
CA GLU A 194 1.74 3.36 -12.84
C GLU A 194 2.32 2.10 -13.49
N GLY A 195 3.60 2.14 -13.83
CA GLY A 195 4.32 0.99 -14.33
C GLY A 195 4.32 -0.16 -13.33
N ALA A 196 4.54 0.09 -12.04
CA ALA A 196 4.49 -0.95 -11.01
C ALA A 196 3.11 -1.63 -10.94
N HIS A 197 2.02 -0.87 -11.08
CA HIS A 197 0.68 -1.44 -11.19
C HIS A 197 0.48 -2.27 -12.47
N ILE A 198 0.73 -1.66 -13.64
CA ILE A 198 0.54 -2.26 -14.97
C ILE A 198 1.40 -3.52 -15.13
N GLY A 199 2.63 -3.48 -14.62
CA GLY A 199 3.61 -4.56 -14.66
C GLY A 199 3.43 -5.61 -13.56
N SER A 200 2.45 -5.47 -12.68
CA SER A 200 2.23 -6.43 -11.59
C SER A 200 1.84 -7.82 -12.15
N GLY A 201 2.27 -8.88 -11.46
CA GLY A 201 1.92 -10.25 -11.88
C GLY A 201 0.41 -10.51 -11.90
N ALA A 202 -0.36 -9.82 -11.05
CA ALA A 202 -1.82 -9.90 -11.03
C ALA A 202 -2.43 -9.32 -12.31
N GLU A 203 -2.02 -8.12 -12.72
CA GLU A 203 -2.53 -7.49 -13.95
C GLU A 203 -2.11 -8.27 -15.20
N LYS A 204 -0.84 -8.69 -15.29
CA LYS A 204 -0.36 -9.50 -16.42
C LYS A 204 -1.12 -10.82 -16.55
N SER A 205 -1.35 -11.51 -15.44
CA SER A 205 -2.14 -12.75 -15.42
C SER A 205 -3.60 -12.51 -15.81
N ARG A 206 -4.21 -11.43 -15.30
CA ARG A 206 -5.58 -11.01 -15.67
C ARG A 206 -5.70 -10.70 -17.17
N HIS A 207 -4.74 -9.99 -17.76
CA HIS A 207 -4.74 -9.70 -19.19
C HIS A 207 -4.56 -10.96 -20.04
N ALA A 208 -3.66 -11.87 -19.66
CA ALA A 208 -3.50 -13.16 -20.32
C ALA A 208 -4.80 -13.98 -20.30
N ALA A 209 -5.44 -14.08 -19.12
CA ALA A 209 -6.69 -14.80 -18.93
C ALA A 209 -7.83 -14.19 -19.77
N ALA A 210 -7.97 -12.86 -19.76
CA ALA A 210 -8.99 -12.15 -20.54
C ALA A 210 -8.84 -12.37 -22.07
N GLN A 211 -7.63 -12.63 -22.55
CA GLN A 211 -7.33 -12.97 -23.94
C GLN A 211 -7.45 -14.48 -24.25
N GLY A 212 -7.78 -15.30 -23.24
CA GLY A 212 -8.03 -16.73 -23.37
C GLY A 212 -6.81 -17.63 -23.18
N ALA A 213 -5.72 -17.14 -22.59
CA ALA A 213 -4.60 -17.98 -22.19
C ALA A 213 -5.03 -19.01 -21.13
N VAL A 214 -4.39 -20.18 -21.13
CA VAL A 214 -4.68 -21.29 -20.19
C VAL A 214 -3.58 -21.56 -19.18
N GLY A 215 -2.44 -20.89 -19.33
CA GLY A 215 -1.33 -20.93 -18.40
C GLY A 215 -0.43 -19.71 -18.56
N PHE A 216 0.42 -19.46 -17.55
CA PHE A 216 1.29 -18.30 -17.52
C PHE A 216 2.69 -18.68 -17.01
N ILE A 217 3.71 -18.44 -17.82
CA ILE A 217 5.12 -18.60 -17.48
C ILE A 217 5.74 -17.21 -17.39
N THR A 218 6.32 -16.92 -16.24
CA THR A 218 7.11 -15.72 -16.02
C THR A 218 8.60 -16.07 -16.10
N ILE A 219 9.38 -15.31 -16.86
CA ILE A 219 10.83 -15.49 -16.99
C ILE A 219 11.57 -14.54 -16.03
N HIS A 220 12.39 -15.12 -15.16
CA HIS A 220 13.40 -14.39 -14.41
C HIS A 220 14.41 -13.79 -15.39
N THR A 221 14.69 -12.49 -15.34
CA THR A 221 15.64 -11.84 -16.26
C THR A 221 16.96 -11.48 -15.57
N PRO A 222 18.06 -11.26 -16.33
CA PRO A 222 19.31 -10.73 -15.78
C PRO A 222 19.14 -9.39 -15.06
N LYS A 223 18.15 -8.59 -15.47
CA LYS A 223 17.78 -7.34 -14.79
C LYS A 223 17.14 -7.62 -13.43
N ARG A 224 16.23 -8.60 -13.35
CA ARG A 224 15.61 -9.02 -12.08
C ARG A 224 16.62 -9.62 -11.11
N GLU A 225 17.59 -10.40 -11.61
CA GLU A 225 18.62 -11.07 -10.80
C GLU A 225 19.42 -10.07 -9.96
N LYS A 226 19.68 -8.86 -10.48
CA LYS A 226 20.36 -7.77 -9.77
C LYS A 226 19.55 -7.18 -8.61
N VAL A 227 18.22 -7.25 -8.69
CA VAL A 227 17.31 -6.72 -7.66
C VAL A 227 16.99 -7.78 -6.62
N ARG A 228 16.61 -8.98 -7.07
CA ARG A 228 16.37 -10.14 -6.22
C ARG A 228 16.75 -11.38 -7.02
N SER A 229 17.78 -12.08 -6.57
CA SER A 229 18.24 -13.31 -7.20
C SER A 229 17.15 -14.37 -7.22
N PHE A 230 17.20 -15.24 -8.24
CA PHE A 230 16.31 -16.40 -8.31
C PHE A 230 16.43 -17.28 -7.04
N GLU A 231 17.65 -17.45 -6.52
CA GLU A 231 17.93 -18.20 -5.30
C GLU A 231 17.18 -17.65 -4.08
N LYS A 232 17.18 -16.31 -3.88
CA LYS A 232 16.39 -15.66 -2.81
C LYS A 232 14.88 -15.82 -3.00
N SER A 233 14.41 -16.05 -4.22
CA SER A 233 13.01 -16.40 -4.47
C SER A 233 12.74 -17.89 -4.21
N ALA A 234 13.69 -18.76 -4.54
CA ALA A 234 13.60 -20.21 -4.34
C ALA A 234 13.48 -20.61 -2.87
N GLN A 235 14.12 -19.84 -1.95
CA GLN A 235 13.97 -20.01 -0.49
C GLN A 235 12.52 -19.96 -0.01
N TYR A 236 11.63 -19.28 -0.74
CA TYR A 236 10.21 -19.15 -0.39
C TYR A 236 9.29 -19.93 -1.35
N ALA A 237 9.84 -20.82 -2.19
CA ALA A 237 9.06 -21.55 -3.20
C ALA A 237 7.96 -22.42 -2.57
N ASN A 238 8.28 -23.04 -1.43
CA ASN A 238 7.37 -23.91 -0.68
C ASN A 238 6.57 -23.17 0.39
N ALA A 239 6.75 -21.86 0.54
CA ALA A 239 5.94 -21.07 1.46
C ALA A 239 4.47 -21.13 1.03
N PRO A 240 3.52 -21.35 1.96
CA PRO A 240 2.11 -21.39 1.62
C PRO A 240 1.65 -20.04 1.06
N ARG A 241 0.70 -20.10 0.12
CA ARG A 241 0.06 -18.89 -0.41
C ARG A 241 -1.27 -18.67 0.28
N LEU A 242 -1.58 -17.41 0.55
CA LEU A 242 -2.84 -17.02 1.15
C LEU A 242 -3.71 -16.28 0.13
N SER A 243 -5.02 -16.45 0.19
CA SER A 243 -5.99 -15.68 -0.58
C SER A 243 -7.25 -15.53 0.25
N TRP A 244 -7.77 -14.31 0.36
CA TRP A 244 -9.06 -14.12 1.01
C TRP A 244 -10.19 -14.69 0.13
N LEU A 245 -11.24 -15.16 0.77
CA LEU A 245 -12.37 -15.83 0.16
C LEU A 245 -13.57 -14.88 0.02
N THR A 246 -14.25 -14.92 -1.12
CA THR A 246 -15.55 -14.29 -1.30
C THR A 246 -16.61 -14.95 -0.40
N LYS A 247 -17.84 -14.42 -0.41
CA LYS A 247 -18.98 -15.02 0.30
C LYS A 247 -19.30 -16.45 -0.18
N ASP A 248 -18.91 -16.78 -1.42
CA ASP A 248 -19.15 -18.08 -2.05
C ASP A 248 -17.92 -19.02 -1.98
N ASP A 249 -16.99 -18.76 -1.06
CA ASP A 249 -15.77 -19.56 -0.84
C ASP A 249 -14.82 -19.65 -2.04
N VAL A 250 -14.86 -18.63 -2.92
CA VAL A 250 -13.96 -18.51 -4.06
C VAL A 250 -12.77 -17.61 -3.68
N PRO A 251 -11.52 -18.04 -3.90
CA PRO A 251 -10.35 -17.18 -3.74
C PRO A 251 -10.43 -15.94 -4.64
N PHE A 252 -10.29 -14.76 -4.04
CA PHE A 252 -10.36 -13.51 -4.78
C PHE A 252 -9.14 -13.28 -5.69
N GLY A 253 -9.36 -12.57 -6.79
CA GLY A 253 -8.29 -12.13 -7.70
C GLY A 253 -7.60 -13.25 -8.49
N LYS A 254 -8.15 -14.47 -8.48
CA LYS A 254 -7.63 -15.60 -9.26
C LYS A 254 -8.38 -15.74 -10.58
N GLN A 255 -7.66 -16.17 -11.61
CA GLN A 255 -8.18 -16.36 -12.96
C GLN A 255 -8.40 -17.86 -13.22
N PRO A 256 -9.64 -18.39 -13.20
CA PRO A 256 -9.90 -19.81 -13.42
C PRO A 256 -9.41 -20.34 -14.77
N GLU A 257 -9.29 -19.46 -15.76
CA GLU A 257 -8.74 -19.75 -17.09
C GLU A 257 -7.27 -20.17 -17.01
N ILE A 258 -6.50 -19.56 -16.11
CA ILE A 258 -5.08 -19.88 -15.89
C ILE A 258 -5.00 -21.10 -14.97
N VAL A 259 -4.94 -22.28 -15.58
CA VAL A 259 -4.94 -23.55 -14.86
C VAL A 259 -3.65 -23.75 -14.06
N SER A 260 -2.50 -23.32 -14.61
CA SER A 260 -1.20 -23.44 -13.93
C SER A 260 -0.25 -22.32 -14.34
N SER A 261 0.76 -22.06 -13.52
CA SER A 261 1.78 -21.04 -13.77
C SER A 261 3.14 -21.47 -13.23
N ALA A 262 4.20 -20.96 -13.84
CA ALA A 262 5.58 -21.23 -13.40
C ALA A 262 6.44 -19.96 -13.49
N TYR A 263 7.45 -19.88 -12.64
CA TYR A 263 8.50 -18.86 -12.69
C TYR A 263 9.82 -19.53 -13.04
N ILE A 264 10.35 -19.27 -14.22
CA ILE A 264 11.51 -19.99 -14.76
C ILE A 264 12.78 -19.15 -14.63
N GLN A 265 13.88 -19.78 -14.21
CA GLN A 265 15.21 -19.20 -14.09
C GLN A 265 15.73 -18.75 -15.47
N GLN A 266 16.56 -17.70 -15.48
CA GLN A 266 16.96 -16.99 -16.71
C GLN A 266 17.67 -17.85 -17.77
N ASP A 267 18.45 -18.85 -17.36
CA ASP A 267 19.18 -19.77 -18.22
C ASP A 267 18.33 -20.97 -18.62
N ALA A 268 17.57 -21.55 -17.69
CA ALA A 268 16.62 -22.62 -17.97
C ALA A 268 15.57 -22.21 -19.01
N ALA A 269 15.16 -20.94 -19.01
CA ALA A 269 14.23 -20.39 -19.99
C ALA A 269 14.73 -20.45 -21.44
N LYS A 270 16.05 -20.59 -21.70
CA LYS A 270 16.60 -20.67 -23.06
C LYS A 270 16.01 -21.83 -23.86
N ALA A 271 15.70 -22.94 -23.20
CA ALA A 271 15.07 -24.11 -23.81
C ALA A 271 13.71 -23.78 -24.47
N LEU A 272 12.98 -22.77 -23.96
CA LEU A 272 11.72 -22.32 -24.59
C LEU A 272 11.92 -21.62 -25.94
N PHE A 273 13.12 -21.06 -26.19
CA PHE A 273 13.43 -20.22 -27.34
C PHE A 273 14.32 -20.90 -28.39
N GLU A 274 14.74 -22.15 -28.17
CA GLU A 274 15.50 -22.89 -29.17
C GLU A 274 14.71 -23.01 -30.48
N GLY A 275 15.29 -22.57 -31.61
CA GLY A 275 14.60 -22.58 -32.90
C GLY A 275 13.46 -21.56 -33.05
N ALA A 276 13.28 -20.66 -32.09
CA ALA A 276 12.31 -19.58 -32.17
C ALA A 276 12.79 -18.42 -33.08
N ALA A 277 11.88 -17.49 -33.38
CA ALA A 277 12.16 -16.36 -34.28
C ALA A 277 13.24 -15.39 -33.75
N GLN A 278 13.37 -15.29 -32.42
CA GLN A 278 14.40 -14.51 -31.74
C GLN A 278 14.98 -15.33 -30.59
N SER A 279 16.29 -15.15 -30.33
CA SER A 279 16.93 -15.82 -29.20
C SER A 279 16.58 -15.11 -27.89
N LEU A 280 16.53 -15.86 -26.78
CA LEU A 280 16.30 -15.27 -25.46
C LEU A 280 17.42 -14.31 -25.05
N THR A 281 18.65 -14.54 -25.52
CA THR A 281 19.78 -13.63 -25.30
C THR A 281 19.53 -12.27 -25.95
N ASP A 282 19.04 -12.23 -27.20
CA ASP A 282 18.70 -10.98 -27.88
C ASP A 282 17.57 -10.23 -27.17
N ILE A 283 16.61 -10.98 -26.60
CA ILE A 283 15.49 -10.42 -25.81
C ILE A 283 16.00 -9.80 -24.51
N TYR A 284 16.91 -10.45 -23.78
CA TYR A 284 17.53 -9.87 -22.58
C TYR A 284 18.38 -8.63 -22.90
N ASP A 285 19.07 -8.65 -24.04
CA ASP A 285 19.79 -7.50 -24.55
C ASP A 285 18.86 -6.32 -24.85
N ALA A 286 17.68 -6.59 -25.44
CA ALA A 286 16.65 -5.59 -25.68
C ALA A 286 16.07 -5.04 -24.36
N ASP A 287 15.74 -5.90 -23.39
CA ASP A 287 15.28 -5.52 -22.05
C ASP A 287 16.30 -4.60 -21.36
N THR A 288 17.58 -4.96 -21.40
CA THR A 288 18.66 -4.16 -20.78
C THR A 288 18.88 -2.82 -21.48
N LYS A 289 18.65 -2.75 -22.79
CA LYS A 289 18.83 -1.53 -23.60
C LYS A 289 17.55 -0.71 -23.76
N ASN A 290 16.46 -1.11 -23.07
CA ASN A 290 15.12 -0.53 -23.20
C ASN A 290 14.66 -0.41 -24.65
N VAL A 291 14.90 -1.46 -25.44
CA VAL A 291 14.43 -1.59 -26.82
C VAL A 291 13.10 -2.33 -26.80
N ALA A 292 12.11 -1.84 -27.55
CA ALA A 292 10.79 -2.44 -27.61
C ALA A 292 10.83 -3.94 -27.95
N ILE A 293 10.24 -4.76 -27.09
CA ILE A 293 10.19 -6.22 -27.20
C ILE A 293 8.81 -6.61 -27.72
N LYS A 294 8.76 -7.30 -28.87
CA LYS A 294 7.50 -7.78 -29.45
C LYS A 294 7.34 -9.27 -29.22
N GLY A 295 6.11 -9.68 -28.93
CA GLY A 295 5.77 -11.09 -28.79
C GLY A 295 5.74 -11.85 -30.12
N PHE A 296 5.83 -13.18 -30.03
CA PHE A 296 5.78 -14.10 -31.15
C PHE A 296 5.45 -15.53 -30.66
N ALA A 297 4.98 -16.39 -31.58
CA ALA A 297 4.74 -17.79 -31.27
C ALA A 297 6.05 -18.53 -30.99
N LEU A 298 6.09 -19.31 -29.91
CA LEU A 298 7.22 -20.18 -29.59
C LEU A 298 7.00 -21.56 -30.24
N PRO A 299 8.07 -22.29 -30.57
CA PRO A 299 7.97 -23.55 -31.31
C PRO A 299 7.48 -24.73 -30.45
N TYR A 300 7.33 -24.55 -29.14
CA TYR A 300 7.15 -25.64 -28.18
C TYR A 300 5.82 -25.63 -27.44
N GLN A 301 5.44 -26.82 -26.99
CA GLN A 301 4.45 -27.00 -25.95
C GLN A 301 5.15 -27.13 -24.60
N VAL A 302 4.45 -26.73 -23.53
CA VAL A 302 4.92 -26.95 -22.16
C VAL A 302 3.86 -27.70 -21.39
N THR A 303 4.29 -28.69 -20.61
CA THR A 303 3.48 -29.33 -19.59
C THR A 303 3.79 -28.70 -18.23
N LEU A 304 2.76 -28.23 -17.52
CA LEU A 304 2.85 -27.81 -16.12
C LEU A 304 1.91 -28.66 -15.27
N LYS A 305 2.41 -29.20 -14.15
CA LYS A 305 1.60 -29.98 -13.21
C LYS A 305 1.95 -29.65 -11.77
N ASN A 306 0.95 -29.65 -10.89
CA ASN A 306 1.14 -29.72 -9.45
C ASN A 306 -0.03 -30.37 -8.74
N ARG A 307 0.19 -30.70 -7.47
CA ARG A 307 -0.87 -30.98 -6.50
C ARG A 307 -0.80 -29.99 -5.35
N SER A 308 -1.97 -29.63 -4.83
CA SER A 308 -2.13 -28.61 -3.80
C SER A 308 -3.03 -29.10 -2.67
N LEU A 309 -2.71 -28.69 -1.44
CA LEU A 309 -3.55 -28.89 -0.25
C LEU A 309 -4.03 -27.55 0.27
N TYR A 310 -5.23 -27.52 0.85
CA TYR A 310 -5.84 -26.31 1.39
C TYR A 310 -6.26 -26.49 2.83
N GLU A 311 -6.07 -25.43 3.59
CA GLU A 311 -6.80 -25.18 4.83
C GLU A 311 -7.53 -23.85 4.72
N GLN A 312 -8.67 -23.76 5.39
CA GLN A 312 -9.33 -22.48 5.62
C GLN A 312 -8.93 -21.96 6.99
N ILE A 313 -8.52 -20.70 7.04
CA ILE A 313 -8.21 -19.99 8.28
C ILE A 313 -8.98 -18.67 8.31
N THR A 314 -9.12 -18.09 9.48
CA THR A 314 -9.74 -16.78 9.68
C THR A 314 -8.76 -15.84 10.36
N SER A 315 -8.78 -14.57 9.98
CA SER A 315 -8.06 -13.53 10.71
C SER A 315 -8.83 -12.21 10.56
N PRO A 316 -9.19 -11.53 11.66
CA PRO A 316 -10.05 -10.36 11.57
C PRO A 316 -9.27 -9.06 11.29
N ASN A 317 -9.86 -8.18 10.49
CA ASN A 317 -9.61 -6.74 10.58
C ASN A 317 -10.33 -6.19 11.84
N ILE A 318 -9.78 -5.14 12.46
CA ILE A 318 -10.37 -4.45 13.62
C ILE A 318 -10.76 -3.03 13.23
N ILE A 319 -12.05 -2.71 13.36
CA ILE A 319 -12.65 -1.50 12.79
C ILE A 319 -13.47 -0.75 13.85
N ALA A 320 -13.15 0.52 14.04
CA ALA A 320 -13.78 1.38 15.03
C ALA A 320 -13.92 2.82 14.51
N ALA A 321 -14.90 3.57 15.00
CA ALA A 321 -15.11 4.96 14.61
C ALA A 321 -15.27 5.93 15.78
N ILE A 322 -14.88 7.17 15.54
CA ILE A 322 -15.25 8.35 16.32
C ILE A 322 -16.24 9.15 15.47
N GLU A 323 -17.45 9.39 15.99
CA GLU A 323 -18.46 10.18 15.30
C GLU A 323 -18.03 11.65 15.19
N GLY A 324 -18.23 12.24 14.01
CA GLY A 324 -18.00 13.66 13.75
C GLY A 324 -19.02 14.58 14.42
N SER A 325 -18.66 15.85 14.59
CA SER A 325 -19.50 16.87 15.23
C SER A 325 -20.53 17.53 14.30
N ASP A 326 -20.30 17.49 12.99
CA ASP A 326 -21.15 18.17 12.02
C ASP A 326 -22.36 17.31 11.62
N ALA A 327 -23.54 17.92 11.50
CA ALA A 327 -24.78 17.19 11.27
C ALA A 327 -24.83 16.46 9.92
N GLU A 328 -24.13 16.98 8.90
CA GLU A 328 -24.10 16.43 7.55
C GLU A 328 -22.82 15.62 7.33
N LEU A 329 -21.66 16.23 7.64
CA LEU A 329 -20.35 15.68 7.33
C LEU A 329 -19.97 14.48 8.21
N LYS A 330 -20.62 14.27 9.36
CA LYS A 330 -20.36 13.08 10.19
C LYS A 330 -20.62 11.74 9.50
N ASN A 331 -21.35 11.73 8.38
CA ASN A 331 -21.56 10.51 7.57
C ASN A 331 -20.44 10.28 6.55
N GLU A 332 -19.44 11.14 6.52
CA GLU A 332 -18.20 10.98 5.77
C GLU A 332 -17.07 10.58 6.73
N PHE A 333 -16.18 9.70 6.27
CA PHE A 333 -15.15 9.07 7.10
C PHE A 333 -13.76 9.32 6.55
N VAL A 334 -12.90 9.90 7.38
CA VAL A 334 -11.45 9.88 7.18
C VAL A 334 -10.92 8.58 7.76
N VAL A 335 -10.22 7.79 6.95
CA VAL A 335 -9.73 6.47 7.35
C VAL A 335 -8.28 6.56 7.79
N PHE A 336 -7.96 6.05 8.98
CA PHE A 336 -6.61 5.68 9.37
C PHE A 336 -6.45 4.16 9.31
N SER A 337 -5.41 3.68 8.65
CA SER A 337 -5.11 2.25 8.57
C SER A 337 -3.68 1.93 8.99
N ALA A 338 -3.50 0.72 9.50
CA ALA A 338 -2.21 0.10 9.80
C ALA A 338 -2.43 -1.42 9.81
N HIS A 339 -1.48 -2.20 9.31
CA HIS A 339 -1.52 -3.65 9.48
C HIS A 339 -1.05 -4.06 10.88
N LEU A 340 -1.52 -5.22 11.34
CA LEU A 340 -1.24 -5.76 12.67
C LEU A 340 -0.44 -7.06 12.64
N ASP A 341 -0.54 -7.81 11.54
CA ASP A 341 0.23 -9.03 11.35
C ASP A 341 1.67 -8.71 10.98
N HIS A 342 2.58 -9.59 11.38
CA HIS A 342 3.94 -9.59 10.86
C HIS A 342 4.28 -11.00 10.34
N ILE A 343 5.55 -11.25 10.02
CA ILE A 343 5.98 -12.48 9.34
C ILE A 343 5.72 -13.76 10.15
N GLY A 344 5.75 -13.68 11.48
CA GLY A 344 5.69 -14.84 12.37
C GLY A 344 7.06 -15.45 12.65
N VAL A 345 7.10 -16.78 12.74
CA VAL A 345 8.35 -17.53 13.01
C VAL A 345 9.00 -17.95 11.68
N SER A 346 10.25 -17.54 11.49
CA SER A 346 11.09 -17.92 10.36
C SER A 346 11.40 -19.42 10.36
N SER A 347 11.24 -20.09 9.22
CA SER A 347 11.54 -21.51 9.05
C SER A 347 12.91 -21.80 8.45
N HIS A 348 13.74 -20.78 8.21
CA HIS A 348 14.98 -20.89 7.41
C HIS A 348 16.19 -20.17 8.02
N SER A 349 16.24 -19.97 9.35
CA SER A 349 17.43 -19.46 10.03
C SER A 349 18.07 -20.54 10.91
N ASP A 350 19.41 -20.60 10.88
CA ASP A 350 20.21 -21.35 11.86
C ASP A 350 20.45 -20.53 13.14
N GLU A 351 19.68 -19.46 13.33
CA GLU A 351 19.82 -18.51 14.42
C GLU A 351 19.06 -18.98 15.66
N GLU A 352 19.52 -18.58 16.84
CA GLU A 352 18.89 -18.95 18.11
C GLU A 352 17.51 -18.30 18.25
N ASP A 353 17.37 -17.07 17.73
CA ASP A 353 16.09 -16.41 17.56
C ASP A 353 15.53 -16.67 16.15
N THR A 354 14.24 -17.02 16.12
CA THR A 354 13.50 -17.33 14.89
C THR A 354 12.21 -16.53 14.80
N ILE A 355 11.86 -15.74 15.83
CA ILE A 355 10.64 -14.95 15.86
C ILE A 355 10.93 -13.62 15.16
N ASN A 356 10.10 -13.23 14.20
CA ASN A 356 10.16 -11.89 13.64
C ASN A 356 9.12 -11.05 14.38
N ASN A 357 9.54 -10.28 15.38
CA ASN A 357 8.62 -9.58 16.27
C ASN A 357 8.07 -8.30 15.65
N GLY A 358 8.84 -7.61 14.82
CA GLY A 358 8.33 -6.49 14.06
C GLY A 358 8.03 -5.27 14.91
N ALA A 359 9.03 -4.78 15.62
CA ALA A 359 8.90 -3.60 16.48
C ALA A 359 8.62 -2.33 15.66
N LEU A 360 9.30 -2.16 14.53
CA LEU A 360 9.09 -1.05 13.61
C LEU A 360 8.16 -1.42 12.47
N ASP A 361 8.37 -2.60 11.87
CA ASP A 361 7.47 -3.25 10.93
C ASP A 361 6.68 -4.35 11.66
N ASN A 362 5.61 -4.04 12.37
CA ASN A 362 4.71 -2.92 12.17
C ASN A 362 4.12 -2.38 13.46
N ALA A 363 4.59 -2.88 14.62
CA ALA A 363 4.05 -2.50 15.92
C ALA A 363 4.08 -0.99 16.13
N SER A 364 5.08 -0.29 15.59
CA SER A 364 5.18 1.18 15.60
C SER A 364 3.99 1.87 14.93
N GLY A 365 3.57 1.43 13.75
CA GLY A 365 2.44 2.00 13.00
C GLY A 365 1.12 1.83 13.75
N VAL A 366 0.88 0.62 14.29
CA VAL A 366 -0.30 0.33 15.13
C VAL A 366 -0.27 1.17 16.41
N ALA A 367 0.86 1.22 17.12
CA ALA A 367 0.99 1.98 18.35
C ALA A 367 0.71 3.48 18.16
N ILE A 368 1.22 4.05 17.06
CA ILE A 368 0.96 5.45 16.69
C ILE A 368 -0.52 5.66 16.32
N LEU A 369 -1.14 4.72 15.62
CA LEU A 369 -2.58 4.75 15.33
C LEU A 369 -3.42 4.71 16.62
N LEU A 370 -3.05 3.86 17.59
CA LEU A 370 -3.74 3.77 18.89
C LEU A 370 -3.63 5.09 19.67
N GLU A 371 -2.45 5.72 19.71
CA GLU A 371 -2.28 7.01 20.36
C GLU A 371 -3.04 8.13 19.62
N THR A 372 -3.05 8.11 18.29
CA THR A 372 -3.86 9.02 17.46
C THR A 372 -5.35 8.87 17.78
N ALA A 373 -5.83 7.62 17.92
CA ALA A 373 -7.22 7.33 18.33
C ALA A 373 -7.53 7.87 19.73
N ARG A 374 -6.61 7.72 20.69
CA ARG A 374 -6.76 8.28 22.05
C ARG A 374 -6.89 9.80 22.01
N LEU A 375 -6.01 10.48 21.27
CA LEU A 375 -6.02 11.94 21.16
C LEU A 375 -7.34 12.45 20.58
N LEU A 376 -7.78 11.90 19.44
CA LEU A 376 -9.05 12.25 18.80
C LEU A 376 -10.27 11.91 19.69
N ALA A 377 -10.22 10.78 20.41
CA ALA A 377 -11.28 10.38 21.34
C ALA A 377 -11.40 11.31 22.56
N GLN A 378 -10.32 11.99 22.95
CA GLN A 378 -10.31 12.90 24.11
C GLN A 378 -10.46 14.39 23.74
N MET A 379 -10.59 14.72 22.46
CA MET A 379 -10.88 16.10 22.03
C MET A 379 -12.23 16.62 22.57
N PRO A 380 -12.28 17.83 23.17
CA PRO A 380 -13.50 18.55 23.51
C PRO A 380 -14.38 18.77 22.29
N THR A 381 -13.76 19.18 21.18
CA THR A 381 -14.43 19.40 19.90
C THR A 381 -14.04 18.29 18.94
N LYS A 382 -15.01 17.45 18.56
CA LYS A 382 -14.80 16.41 17.54
C LYS A 382 -14.63 17.03 16.15
N PRO A 383 -13.84 16.42 15.25
CA PRO A 383 -13.77 16.86 13.86
C PRO A 383 -15.14 16.83 13.19
N LYS A 384 -15.34 17.61 12.11
CA LYS A 384 -16.64 17.66 11.42
C LYS A 384 -17.03 16.31 10.81
N ARG A 385 -16.12 15.69 10.06
CA ARG A 385 -16.25 14.31 9.56
C ARG A 385 -15.95 13.29 10.65
N SER A 386 -16.53 12.11 10.51
CA SER A 386 -16.17 10.98 11.36
C SER A 386 -14.77 10.47 11.01
N VAL A 387 -14.14 9.81 11.98
CA VAL A 387 -12.84 9.15 11.79
C VAL A 387 -13.04 7.66 11.94
N LEU A 388 -12.55 6.88 10.97
CA LEU A 388 -12.58 5.42 10.96
C LEU A 388 -11.17 4.88 11.12
N PHE A 389 -10.95 4.02 12.11
CA PHE A 389 -9.73 3.26 12.28
C PHE A 389 -9.94 1.86 11.71
N VAL A 390 -9.06 1.44 10.79
CA VAL A 390 -9.09 0.15 10.12
C VAL A 390 -7.74 -0.52 10.32
N VAL A 391 -7.61 -1.30 11.38
CA VAL A 391 -6.41 -2.10 11.66
C VAL A 391 -6.55 -3.43 10.93
N VAL A 392 -5.69 -3.70 9.95
CA VAL A 392 -5.87 -4.80 9.01
C VAL A 392 -4.99 -6.00 9.32
N THR A 393 -5.45 -7.17 8.85
CA THR A 393 -4.67 -8.41 8.83
C THR A 393 -4.03 -8.64 7.46
N ALA A 394 -3.11 -9.60 7.38
CA ALA A 394 -2.62 -10.22 6.16
C ALA A 394 -2.00 -9.24 5.14
N GLU A 395 -1.41 -8.14 5.61
CA GLU A 395 -0.64 -7.23 4.75
C GLU A 395 0.59 -7.96 4.20
N GLU A 396 1.29 -8.67 5.08
CA GLU A 396 2.53 -9.42 4.79
C GLU A 396 2.33 -10.56 3.79
N LYS A 397 1.07 -10.93 3.57
CA LYS A 397 0.65 -11.96 2.61
C LYS A 397 0.16 -11.36 1.30
N GLY A 398 0.33 -10.05 1.10
CA GLY A 398 0.00 -9.29 -0.10
C GLY A 398 -1.25 -8.40 0.04
N LEU A 399 -1.30 -7.56 1.07
CA LEU A 399 -2.36 -6.55 1.30
C LEU A 399 -3.76 -7.16 1.45
N LEU A 400 -3.86 -8.39 1.97
CA LEU A 400 -5.10 -9.16 1.82
C LEU A 400 -6.23 -8.65 2.72
N GLY A 401 -5.96 -8.19 3.94
CA GLY A 401 -7.00 -7.63 4.83
C GLY A 401 -7.51 -6.29 4.36
N SER A 402 -6.63 -5.38 3.92
CA SER A 402 -7.07 -4.11 3.30
C SER A 402 -7.79 -4.34 1.98
N SER A 403 -7.33 -5.30 1.16
CA SER A 403 -8.02 -5.70 -0.07
C SER A 403 -9.42 -6.23 0.23
N TYR A 404 -9.58 -7.05 1.27
CA TYR A 404 -10.89 -7.53 1.70
C TYR A 404 -11.79 -6.39 2.17
N PHE A 405 -11.28 -5.48 3.01
CA PHE A 405 -12.04 -4.32 3.47
C PHE A 405 -12.49 -3.45 2.31
N ALA A 406 -11.59 -3.09 1.39
CA ALA A 406 -11.90 -2.24 0.24
C ALA A 406 -12.96 -2.84 -0.69
N ASN A 407 -13.01 -4.18 -0.82
CA ASN A 407 -14.01 -4.90 -1.62
C ASN A 407 -15.30 -5.21 -0.84
N ASN A 408 -15.27 -5.16 0.50
CA ASN A 408 -16.39 -5.48 1.37
C ASN A 408 -16.50 -4.46 2.52
N PRO A 409 -16.58 -3.16 2.24
CA PRO A 409 -16.42 -2.17 3.29
C PRO A 409 -17.65 -2.17 4.20
N THR A 410 -17.43 -2.05 5.52
CA THR A 410 -18.52 -2.06 6.52
C THR A 410 -19.30 -0.74 6.54
N ILE A 411 -18.70 0.29 5.93
CA ILE A 411 -19.24 1.60 5.59
C ILE A 411 -19.27 1.70 4.05
N PRO A 412 -20.33 2.24 3.41
CA PRO A 412 -20.34 2.46 1.97
C PRO A 412 -19.06 3.15 1.48
N VAL A 413 -18.42 2.63 0.43
CA VAL A 413 -17.16 3.16 -0.10
C VAL A 413 -17.24 4.66 -0.43
N THR A 414 -18.40 5.13 -0.91
CA THR A 414 -18.68 6.54 -1.24
C THR A 414 -18.70 7.46 -0.02
N GLN A 415 -18.71 6.93 1.20
CA GLN A 415 -18.59 7.69 2.44
C GLN A 415 -17.15 7.77 2.95
N LEU A 416 -16.22 6.99 2.40
CA LEU A 416 -14.80 7.06 2.74
C LEU A 416 -14.16 8.17 1.89
N VAL A 417 -13.70 9.26 2.53
CA VAL A 417 -13.24 10.44 1.79
C VAL A 417 -11.74 10.45 1.52
N ALA A 418 -10.97 9.80 2.38
CA ALA A 418 -9.54 9.57 2.19
C ALA A 418 -9.04 8.47 3.13
N ASN A 419 -7.86 7.94 2.82
CA ASN A 419 -7.10 7.06 3.71
C ASN A 419 -5.71 7.63 4.01
N VAL A 420 -5.31 7.52 5.28
CA VAL A 420 -3.96 7.79 5.79
C VAL A 420 -3.44 6.50 6.39
N ASN A 421 -2.45 5.89 5.75
CA ASN A 421 -1.91 4.60 6.15
C ASN A 421 -0.56 4.76 6.87
N LEU A 422 -0.38 3.97 7.93
CA LEU A 422 0.80 3.95 8.79
C LEU A 422 1.49 2.58 8.71
N ASP A 423 2.48 2.47 7.83
CA ASP A 423 3.24 1.22 7.58
C ASP A 423 4.50 1.53 6.74
N MET A 424 5.67 1.86 7.28
CA MET A 424 6.11 1.70 8.65
C MET A 424 6.90 2.95 9.07
N PRO A 425 6.42 3.74 10.06
CA PRO A 425 7.16 4.93 10.48
C PRO A 425 8.46 4.53 11.19
N LEU A 426 9.60 4.83 10.57
CA LEU A 426 10.91 4.54 11.15
C LEU A 426 11.27 5.58 12.22
N ILE A 427 10.94 5.27 13.46
CA ILE A 427 11.10 6.14 14.63
C ILE A 427 12.47 5.97 15.30
N LEU A 428 13.54 5.87 14.51
CA LEU A 428 14.93 5.66 15.00
C LEU A 428 15.73 6.95 15.18
N TYR A 429 15.20 8.09 14.71
CA TYR A 429 15.86 9.39 14.76
C TYR A 429 14.81 10.51 14.89
N PRO A 430 15.20 11.72 15.35
CA PRO A 430 14.28 12.84 15.43
C PRO A 430 14.09 13.45 14.02
N PHE A 431 13.14 12.90 13.25
CA PHE A 431 12.87 13.36 11.89
C PHE A 431 12.40 14.82 11.83
N ALA A 432 12.71 15.51 10.73
CA ALA A 432 12.28 16.89 10.44
C ALA A 432 11.25 16.97 9.31
N ASP A 433 11.05 15.87 8.58
CA ASP A 433 10.15 15.77 7.45
C ASP A 433 9.40 14.43 7.42
N VAL A 434 8.33 14.38 6.65
CA VAL A 434 7.62 13.15 6.30
C VAL A 434 7.59 12.98 4.79
N ILE A 435 7.49 11.73 4.36
CA ILE A 435 7.20 11.38 2.98
C ILE A 435 5.77 10.84 2.93
N ALA A 436 4.98 11.33 1.97
CA ALA A 436 3.63 10.86 1.73
C ALA A 436 3.53 10.25 0.34
N PHE A 437 3.67 8.94 0.26
CA PHE A 437 3.50 8.20 -0.99
C PHE A 437 2.04 8.34 -1.44
N GLY A 438 1.82 8.75 -2.69
CA GLY A 438 0.50 9.12 -3.21
C GLY A 438 0.15 10.61 -3.14
N SER A 439 1.00 11.44 -2.53
CA SER A 439 0.79 12.89 -2.42
C SER A 439 0.74 13.61 -3.77
N THR A 440 1.35 13.04 -4.81
CA THR A 440 1.44 13.58 -6.17
C THR A 440 0.23 13.25 -7.05
N HIS A 441 -0.66 12.34 -6.61
CA HIS A 441 -1.81 11.88 -7.40
C HIS A 441 -3.12 12.59 -7.07
N SER A 442 -3.17 13.29 -5.92
CA SER A 442 -4.40 13.90 -5.41
C SER A 442 -4.11 15.13 -4.56
N THR A 443 -5.16 15.89 -4.22
CA THR A 443 -5.07 17.03 -3.29
C THR A 443 -4.54 16.65 -1.90
N MET A 444 -4.35 15.36 -1.61
CA MET A 444 -3.73 14.89 -0.37
C MET A 444 -2.32 15.46 -0.14
N GLY A 445 -1.54 15.74 -1.20
CA GLY A 445 -0.22 16.35 -1.01
C GLY A 445 -0.28 17.73 -0.36
N GLU A 446 -1.16 18.60 -0.83
CA GLU A 446 -1.36 19.95 -0.25
C GLU A 446 -1.93 19.87 1.18
N ILE A 447 -2.82 18.92 1.42
CA ILE A 447 -3.40 18.64 2.74
C ILE A 447 -2.32 18.21 3.73
N VAL A 448 -1.46 17.26 3.35
CA VAL A 448 -0.36 16.77 4.18
C VAL A 448 0.63 17.90 4.47
N ALA A 449 1.05 18.66 3.45
CA ALA A 449 1.95 19.79 3.64
C ALA A 449 1.37 20.85 4.59
N THR A 450 0.07 21.14 4.47
CA THR A 450 -0.63 22.09 5.35
C THR A 450 -0.70 21.60 6.78
N ALA A 451 -0.99 20.31 6.99
CA ALA A 451 -1.08 19.71 8.30
C ALA A 451 0.29 19.60 9.00
N ALA A 452 1.31 19.09 8.31
CA ALA A 452 2.66 18.90 8.84
C ALA A 452 3.31 20.23 9.25
N LYS A 453 3.11 21.28 8.45
CA LYS A 453 3.62 22.63 8.75
C LYS A 453 3.10 23.23 10.06
N LYS A 454 1.93 22.81 10.55
CA LYS A 454 1.37 23.31 11.83
C LYS A 454 2.18 22.86 13.05
N ILE A 455 3.06 21.89 12.87
CA ILE A 455 3.93 21.33 13.92
C ILE A 455 5.40 21.30 13.48
N ASP A 456 5.77 22.21 12.57
CA ASP A 456 7.14 22.41 12.08
C ASP A 456 7.78 21.16 11.43
N ILE A 457 6.97 20.34 10.77
CA ILE A 457 7.41 19.20 9.96
C ILE A 457 7.23 19.52 8.47
N GLU A 458 8.25 19.24 7.67
CA GLU A 458 8.20 19.40 6.21
C GLU A 458 7.55 18.19 5.51
N LEU A 459 6.99 18.39 4.32
CA LEU A 459 6.67 17.31 3.39
C LEU A 459 7.79 17.27 2.34
N SER A 460 8.48 16.13 2.25
CA SER A 460 9.50 15.89 1.24
C SER A 460 8.94 15.10 0.06
N GLU A 461 9.57 15.31 -1.11
CA GLU A 461 9.36 14.45 -2.28
C GLU A 461 9.84 13.02 -1.98
N ASP A 462 9.33 12.05 -2.73
CA ASP A 462 9.78 10.66 -2.66
C ASP A 462 11.27 10.57 -3.03
N PRO A 463 12.17 10.17 -2.10
CA PRO A 463 13.59 10.04 -2.38
C PRO A 463 13.94 8.75 -3.13
N MET A 464 12.99 7.82 -3.27
CA MET A 464 13.16 6.48 -3.84
C MET A 464 12.04 6.14 -4.86
N PRO A 465 11.78 7.01 -5.86
CA PRO A 465 10.64 6.85 -6.78
C PRO A 465 10.71 5.53 -7.54
N GLU A 466 11.89 5.00 -7.86
CA GLU A 466 12.08 3.74 -8.55
C GLU A 466 11.60 2.50 -7.77
N GLN A 467 11.37 2.64 -6.45
CA GLN A 467 10.83 1.56 -5.61
C GLN A 467 9.31 1.45 -5.69
N ALA A 468 8.63 2.45 -6.25
CA ALA A 468 7.18 2.53 -6.42
C ALA A 468 6.40 2.20 -5.12
N LEU A 469 6.86 2.76 -3.99
CA LEU A 469 6.34 2.46 -2.65
C LEU A 469 4.84 2.79 -2.49
N PHE A 470 4.30 3.74 -3.27
CA PHE A 470 2.86 4.00 -3.35
C PHE A 470 2.00 2.78 -3.69
N THR A 471 2.54 1.78 -4.40
CA THR A 471 1.78 0.58 -4.77
C THR A 471 1.97 -0.60 -3.81
N ARG A 472 2.71 -0.39 -2.70
CA ARG A 472 3.31 -1.48 -1.91
C ARG A 472 2.82 -1.62 -0.47
N SER A 473 1.79 -0.87 -0.06
CA SER A 473 1.21 -0.97 1.28
C SER A 473 -0.32 -0.81 1.23
N ASP A 474 -1.01 -1.00 2.35
CA ASP A 474 -2.47 -1.16 2.46
C ASP A 474 -3.30 -0.02 1.88
N HIS A 475 -2.80 1.22 1.91
CA HIS A 475 -3.45 2.37 1.25
C HIS A 475 -3.77 2.09 -0.22
N TYR A 476 -2.96 1.28 -0.91
CA TYR A 476 -3.17 0.97 -2.31
C TYR A 476 -4.46 0.17 -2.56
N SER A 477 -4.94 -0.59 -1.56
CA SER A 477 -6.26 -1.22 -1.63
C SER A 477 -7.39 -0.18 -1.65
N PHE A 478 -7.23 0.95 -0.96
CA PHE A 478 -8.16 2.07 -0.98
C PHE A 478 -8.06 2.87 -2.28
N VAL A 479 -6.85 3.06 -2.82
CA VAL A 479 -6.61 3.63 -4.16
C VAL A 479 -7.37 2.84 -5.23
N LYS A 480 -7.24 1.51 -5.22
CA LYS A 480 -7.98 0.62 -6.15
C LYS A 480 -9.51 0.66 -5.96
N ALA A 481 -9.99 1.17 -4.82
CA ALA A 481 -11.40 1.43 -4.57
C ALA A 481 -11.82 2.88 -4.87
N GLY A 482 -10.93 3.67 -5.50
CA GLY A 482 -11.19 5.04 -5.93
C GLY A 482 -10.99 6.11 -4.85
N ILE A 483 -10.48 5.74 -3.67
CA ILE A 483 -10.33 6.65 -2.53
C ILE A 483 -8.94 7.30 -2.57
N PRO A 484 -8.84 8.64 -2.57
CA PRO A 484 -7.57 9.34 -2.42
C PRO A 484 -6.86 8.90 -1.14
N SER A 485 -5.64 8.40 -1.25
CA SER A 485 -4.96 7.75 -0.13
C SER A 485 -3.49 8.12 -0.10
N VAL A 486 -2.92 8.22 1.10
CA VAL A 486 -1.48 8.38 1.29
C VAL A 486 -0.96 7.34 2.27
N PHE A 487 0.26 6.90 2.01
CA PHE A 487 1.07 6.15 2.96
C PHE A 487 2.17 7.06 3.50
N LEU A 488 2.23 7.19 4.83
CA LEU A 488 3.18 8.07 5.51
C LEU A 488 4.36 7.30 6.09
N MET A 489 5.56 7.81 5.84
CA MET A 489 6.80 7.45 6.53
C MET A 489 7.49 8.68 7.10
N THR A 490 8.42 8.44 8.03
CA THR A 490 9.42 9.44 8.37
C THR A 490 10.26 9.76 7.14
N GLY A 491 10.54 11.04 6.91
CA GLY A 491 11.42 11.48 5.84
C GLY A 491 12.89 11.36 6.24
N PHE A 492 13.80 11.59 5.29
CA PHE A 492 15.23 11.35 5.50
C PHE A 492 15.94 12.49 6.23
N LYS A 493 15.27 13.62 6.49
CA LYS A 493 15.85 14.74 7.23
C LYS A 493 15.70 14.51 8.73
N SER A 494 16.71 14.91 9.48
CA SER A 494 16.74 14.89 10.94
C SER A 494 16.78 16.32 11.46
N THR A 495 16.19 16.58 12.63
CA THR A 495 16.38 17.84 13.37
C THR A 495 17.75 17.89 14.06
N ASP A 496 18.44 16.75 14.14
CA ASP A 496 19.84 16.65 14.55
C ASP A 496 20.72 16.49 13.31
N ASP A 497 21.47 17.54 12.96
CA ASP A 497 22.36 17.60 11.80
C ASP A 497 23.48 16.53 11.80
N SER A 498 23.73 15.87 12.93
CA SER A 498 24.70 14.77 13.02
C SER A 498 24.14 13.42 12.57
N ILE A 499 22.83 13.31 12.36
CA ILE A 499 22.14 12.07 11.97
C ILE A 499 21.71 12.16 10.51
N ASP A 500 22.20 11.23 9.69
CA ASP A 500 21.71 11.00 8.33
C ASP A 500 20.52 10.03 8.39
N GLY A 501 19.30 10.56 8.32
CA GLY A 501 18.07 9.77 8.38
C GLY A 501 17.96 8.78 7.20
N GLY A 502 18.46 9.15 6.02
CA GLY A 502 18.50 8.25 4.86
C GLY A 502 19.44 7.07 5.07
N ALA A 503 20.58 7.27 5.73
CA ALA A 503 21.48 6.19 6.10
C ALA A 503 20.86 5.25 7.15
N VAL A 504 20.20 5.79 8.18
CA VAL A 504 19.48 4.99 9.18
C VAL A 504 18.37 4.17 8.54
N PHE A 505 17.62 4.78 7.62
CA PHE A 505 16.55 4.11 6.88
C PHE A 505 17.08 2.99 5.98
N GLY A 506 18.15 3.27 5.23
CA GLY A 506 18.79 2.26 4.38
C GLY A 506 19.39 1.10 5.17
N ASP A 507 19.92 1.37 6.37
CA ASP A 507 20.42 0.35 7.28
C ASP A 507 19.29 -0.56 7.78
N PHE A 508 18.18 0.03 8.23
CA PHE A 508 17.00 -0.72 8.64
C PHE A 508 16.47 -1.64 7.54
N LEU A 509 16.24 -1.11 6.33
CA LEU A 509 15.74 -1.92 5.20
C LEU A 509 16.66 -3.08 4.83
N LYS A 510 17.96 -2.91 5.04
CA LYS A 510 18.96 -3.92 4.69
C LYS A 510 19.08 -5.00 5.77
N ASN A 511 19.07 -4.61 7.04
CA ASN A 511 19.54 -5.46 8.14
C ASN A 511 18.44 -5.85 9.15
N HIS A 512 17.27 -5.21 9.10
CA HIS A 512 16.22 -5.36 10.11
C HIS A 512 14.83 -5.66 9.53
N TYR A 513 14.49 -5.06 8.39
CA TYR A 513 13.19 -5.25 7.74
C TYR A 513 12.90 -6.74 7.44
N HIS A 514 11.72 -7.20 7.87
CA HIS A 514 11.25 -8.60 7.80
C HIS A 514 12.19 -9.64 8.44
N GLN A 515 12.96 -9.22 9.45
CA GLN A 515 13.95 -10.07 10.12
C GLN A 515 13.71 -10.06 11.64
N HIS A 516 14.19 -11.12 12.31
CA HIS A 516 14.16 -11.27 13.77
C HIS A 516 14.93 -10.16 14.51
N SER A 517 15.70 -9.33 13.80
CA SER A 517 16.44 -8.21 14.36
C SER A 517 15.60 -6.92 14.42
N ASP A 518 14.35 -6.90 13.91
CA ASP A 518 13.40 -5.81 14.12
C ASP A 518 12.77 -5.88 15.51
N GLU A 519 13.55 -5.44 16.49
CA GLU A 519 13.29 -5.65 17.92
C GLU A 519 13.22 -4.35 18.71
N ILE A 520 12.62 -4.44 19.90
CA ILE A 520 12.53 -3.31 20.85
C ILE A 520 13.89 -2.85 21.40
N THR A 521 14.96 -3.62 21.14
CA THR A 521 16.34 -3.29 21.50
C THR A 521 17.01 -2.32 20.52
N LEU A 522 16.39 -2.09 19.35
CA LEU A 522 16.79 -1.02 18.45
C LEU A 522 16.74 0.34 19.16
N PRO A 523 17.50 1.35 18.70
CA PRO A 523 17.54 2.68 19.33
C PRO A 523 16.27 3.48 19.02
N ILE A 524 15.10 2.97 19.43
CA ILE A 524 13.79 3.55 19.20
C ILE A 524 13.68 4.90 19.91
N ASN A 525 13.44 5.95 19.14
CA ASN A 525 13.17 7.30 19.60
C ASN A 525 11.65 7.48 19.79
N TYR A 526 11.16 7.18 20.99
CA TYR A 526 9.72 7.31 21.31
C TYR A 526 9.20 8.75 21.26
N GLN A 527 10.07 9.76 21.37
CA GLN A 527 9.66 11.15 21.16
C GLN A 527 9.41 11.41 19.66
N ALA A 528 10.20 10.82 18.76
CA ALA A 528 9.89 10.85 17.34
C ALA A 528 8.55 10.15 17.06
N ALA A 529 8.27 9.02 17.71
CA ALA A 529 6.97 8.36 17.59
C ALA A 529 5.79 9.25 18.03
N ALA A 530 5.95 9.98 19.14
CA ALA A 530 4.97 10.97 19.59
C ALA A 530 4.78 12.11 18.57
N ASN A 531 5.86 12.63 17.99
CA ASN A 531 5.78 13.63 16.92
C ASN A 531 5.07 13.07 15.68
N PHE A 532 5.30 11.81 15.32
CA PHE A 532 4.62 11.17 14.19
C PHE A 532 3.12 10.97 14.46
N ALA A 533 2.72 10.65 15.70
CA ALA A 533 1.31 10.62 16.10
C ALA A 533 0.64 11.99 15.95
N LEU A 534 1.35 13.08 16.30
CA LEU A 534 0.88 14.44 16.05
C LEU A 534 0.70 14.71 14.55
N VAL A 535 1.67 14.37 13.71
CA VAL A 535 1.56 14.54 12.25
C VAL A 535 0.31 13.83 11.73
N ASN A 536 0.10 12.56 12.10
CA ASN A 536 -1.07 11.79 11.68
C ASN A 536 -2.39 12.43 12.13
N MET A 537 -2.48 12.82 13.41
CA MET A 537 -3.65 13.52 13.94
C MET A 537 -3.92 14.80 13.16
N MET A 538 -2.90 15.62 12.90
CA MET A 538 -3.06 16.89 12.18
C MET A 538 -3.53 16.68 10.73
N ILE A 539 -3.03 15.64 10.06
CA ILE A 539 -3.48 15.29 8.69
C ILE A 539 -4.94 14.86 8.72
N GLY A 540 -5.33 13.96 9.63
CA GLY A 540 -6.73 13.56 9.75
C GLY A 540 -7.66 14.71 10.10
N LEU A 541 -7.25 15.62 10.98
CA LEU A 541 -8.01 16.82 11.32
C LEU A 541 -8.12 17.79 10.14
N GLU A 542 -7.07 17.94 9.33
CA GLU A 542 -7.12 18.77 8.12
C GLU A 542 -8.17 18.21 7.16
N ILE A 543 -8.10 16.92 6.82
CA ILE A 543 -9.07 16.25 5.96
C ILE A 543 -10.49 16.34 6.53
N ALA A 544 -10.64 16.06 7.83
CA ALA A 544 -11.94 15.94 8.45
C ALA A 544 -12.68 17.27 8.61
N ASN A 545 -11.99 18.41 8.53
CA ASN A 545 -12.57 19.74 8.76
C ASN A 545 -12.70 20.63 7.51
N GLN A 546 -12.06 20.26 6.40
CA GLN A 546 -12.24 20.93 5.11
C GLN A 546 -13.70 20.82 4.62
N SER A 547 -14.19 21.81 3.85
CA SER A 547 -15.54 21.71 3.26
C SER A 547 -15.56 20.66 2.15
N GLU A 548 -14.57 20.71 1.28
CA GLU A 548 -14.44 19.80 0.14
C GLU A 548 -13.84 18.45 0.54
N ARG A 549 -14.18 17.42 -0.24
CA ARG A 549 -13.49 16.13 -0.17
C ARG A 549 -12.12 16.22 -0.84
N PRO A 550 -11.13 15.43 -0.41
CA PRO A 550 -9.94 15.19 -1.21
C PRO A 550 -10.30 14.66 -2.61
N GLN A 551 -9.54 15.08 -3.63
CA GLN A 551 -9.82 14.75 -5.03
C GLN A 551 -8.55 14.31 -5.75
N TRP A 552 -8.70 13.36 -6.67
CA TRP A 552 -7.67 13.02 -7.65
C TRP A 552 -7.37 14.22 -8.55
N HIS A 553 -6.12 14.35 -8.99
CA HIS A 553 -5.80 15.36 -9.99
C HIS A 553 -6.42 15.01 -11.35
N VAL A 554 -6.76 16.04 -12.12
CA VAL A 554 -7.36 15.85 -13.44
C VAL A 554 -6.36 15.15 -14.36
N GLY A 555 -6.75 14.01 -14.93
CA GLY A 555 -5.90 13.21 -15.81
C GLY A 555 -4.95 12.26 -15.07
N ASP A 556 -5.03 12.19 -13.75
CA ASP A 556 -4.27 11.21 -12.97
C ASP A 556 -4.63 9.77 -13.37
N PHE A 557 -3.63 8.92 -13.55
CA PHE A 557 -3.82 7.54 -14.00
C PHE A 557 -4.68 6.72 -13.01
N PHE A 558 -4.39 6.81 -11.71
CA PHE A 558 -5.10 6.04 -10.69
C PHE A 558 -6.52 6.56 -10.51
N GLY A 559 -6.71 7.89 -10.56
CA GLY A 559 -8.04 8.52 -10.61
C GLY A 559 -8.88 8.04 -11.80
N LEU A 560 -8.33 8.04 -13.01
CA LEU A 560 -9.03 7.56 -14.21
C LEU A 560 -9.33 6.05 -14.16
N THR A 561 -8.43 5.27 -13.56
CA THR A 561 -8.54 3.82 -13.50
C THR A 561 -9.56 3.36 -12.47
N PHE A 562 -9.61 4.00 -11.30
CA PHE A 562 -10.35 3.47 -10.14
C PHE A 562 -11.46 4.37 -9.59
N ALA A 563 -11.44 5.69 -9.80
CA ALA A 563 -12.37 6.62 -9.16
C ALA A 563 -13.71 6.82 -9.90
N GLN A 564 -14.33 5.73 -10.38
CA GLN A 564 -15.56 5.75 -11.19
C GLN A 564 -16.85 5.84 -10.39
#